data_AF-A0A960UFK1-F1
#
_entry.id   AF-A0A960UFK1-F1
#
_cell.length_a   1.000
_cell.length_b   1.000
_cell.length_c   1.000
_cell.angle_alpha   90.00
_cell.angle_beta   90.00
_cell.angle_gamma   90.00
#
_symmetry.space_group_name_H-M   'P 1'
#
loop_
_entity.id
_entity.type
_entity.pdbx_description
1 polymer ?
#
loop_
_entity_poly.entity_id
_entity_poly.type
_entity_poly.pdbx_seq_one_letter_code
_entity_poly.pdbx_strand_id
1 'polypeptide(L)'
;MSVHLRSPGRGRLVLFALILLAVWAWQRMNGGPATDPAPTSSTVDEAQATLQGGQIFEAEGTVDRLLDDDDEGSRHQRFILRLASGRTLLVAHNIDLAPRVPLSRGDRVTVRGEYASNAQGGVIHWTHHDPAGRHPGGWIEAGGKRYE
;
A
#
# COMPACT_ATOMS: atom_id res chain seq x y z
N MET A 1 -11.76 64.31 13.24
CA MET A 1 -11.96 62.86 13.42
C MET A 1 -12.98 62.38 12.40
N SER A 2 -12.58 61.51 11.46
CA SER A 2 -13.38 60.49 10.77
C SER A 2 -12.61 59.99 9.54
N VAL A 3 -11.96 58.84 9.66
CA VAL A 3 -11.36 58.11 8.52
C VAL A 3 -12.40 57.10 8.04
N HIS A 4 -12.91 57.28 6.82
CA HIS A 4 -13.80 56.33 6.15
C HIS A 4 -12.95 55.30 5.39
N LEU A 5 -13.05 54.03 5.79
CA LEU A 5 -12.51 52.89 5.04
C LEU A 5 -13.37 52.65 3.78
N ARG A 6 -12.77 52.76 2.59
CA ARG A 6 -13.38 52.34 1.32
C ARG A 6 -13.00 50.88 1.00
N SER A 7 -14.02 50.07 0.73
CA SER A 7 -13.89 48.71 0.20
C SER A 7 -13.13 48.67 -1.15
N PRO A 8 -12.34 47.61 -1.43
CA PRO A 8 -11.74 47.42 -2.74
C PRO A 8 -12.80 47.05 -3.80
N GLY A 9 -12.70 47.69 -4.97
CA GLY A 9 -13.66 47.62 -6.06
C GLY A 9 -13.68 46.31 -6.85
N ARG A 10 -14.86 46.03 -7.42
CA ARG A 10 -15.28 44.85 -8.20
C ARG A 10 -14.40 44.47 -9.42
N GLY A 11 -13.42 45.30 -9.80
CA GLY A 11 -12.56 45.06 -10.97
C GLY A 11 -11.50 43.98 -10.81
N ARG A 12 -11.06 43.67 -9.57
CA ARG A 12 -10.05 42.62 -9.32
C ARG A 12 -10.61 41.20 -9.48
N LEU A 13 -11.90 41.00 -9.23
CA LEU A 13 -12.56 39.68 -9.30
C LEU A 13 -12.72 39.17 -10.75
N VAL A 14 -12.93 40.07 -11.72
CA VAL A 14 -13.11 39.70 -13.13
C VAL A 14 -11.82 39.17 -13.75
N LEU A 15 -10.67 39.75 -13.39
CA LEU A 15 -9.37 39.31 -13.90
C LEU A 15 -8.96 37.93 -13.36
N PHE A 16 -9.26 37.63 -12.09
CA PHE A 16 -9.05 36.30 -11.52
C PHE A 16 -9.94 35.23 -12.19
N ALA A 17 -11.20 35.55 -12.48
CA ALA A 17 -12.09 34.63 -13.19
C ALA A 17 -11.59 34.29 -14.60
N LEU A 18 -11.03 35.27 -15.33
CA LEU A 18 -10.47 35.05 -16.67
C LEU A 18 -9.19 34.21 -16.64
N ILE A 19 -8.33 34.39 -15.62
CA ILE A 19 -7.13 33.55 -15.43
C ILE A 19 -7.52 32.11 -15.10
N LEU A 20 -8.50 31.91 -14.21
CA LEU A 20 -8.99 30.56 -13.87
C LEU A 20 -9.65 29.88 -15.08
N LEU A 21 -10.39 30.63 -15.89
CA LEU A 21 -10.99 30.11 -17.13
C LEU A 21 -9.91 29.73 -18.16
N ALA A 22 -8.84 30.53 -18.28
CA ALA A 22 -7.71 30.23 -19.16
C ALA A 22 -6.91 29.01 -18.70
N VAL A 23 -6.68 28.85 -17.39
CA VAL A 23 -6.03 27.65 -16.82
C VAL A 23 -6.90 26.42 -17.01
N TRP A 24 -8.21 26.52 -16.77
CA TRP A 24 -9.16 25.44 -17.01
C TRP A 24 -9.22 25.03 -18.49
N ALA A 25 -9.25 26.01 -19.40
CA ALA A 25 -9.24 25.76 -20.84
C ALA A 25 -7.91 25.13 -21.30
N TRP A 26 -6.77 25.60 -20.76
CA TRP A 26 -5.46 25.02 -21.05
C TRP A 26 -5.35 23.57 -20.54
N GLN A 27 -5.86 23.27 -19.34
CA GLN A 27 -5.95 21.90 -18.82
C GLN A 27 -6.82 21.00 -19.70
N ARG A 28 -7.93 21.52 -20.26
CA ARG A 28 -8.82 20.74 -21.14
C ARG A 28 -8.25 20.50 -22.54
N MET A 29 -7.42 21.40 -23.05
CA MET A 29 -6.78 21.24 -24.36
C MET A 29 -5.54 20.33 -24.31
N ASN A 30 -4.84 20.29 -23.15
CA ASN A 30 -3.65 19.45 -22.96
C ASN A 30 -3.90 18.15 -22.19
N GLY A 31 -5.10 17.97 -21.63
CA GLY A 31 -5.56 16.72 -21.04
C GLY A 31 -5.97 15.75 -22.15
N GLY A 32 -5.01 14.95 -22.63
CA GLY A 32 -5.31 13.76 -23.44
C GLY A 32 -6.27 12.81 -22.72
N PRO A 33 -6.80 11.76 -23.40
CA PRO A 33 -7.69 10.81 -22.77
C PRO A 33 -7.06 10.33 -21.46
N ALA A 34 -7.80 10.44 -20.36
CA ALA A 34 -7.40 9.86 -19.10
C ALA A 34 -7.25 8.36 -19.34
N THR A 35 -6.03 7.92 -19.61
CA THR A 35 -5.64 6.55 -19.36
C THR A 35 -5.88 6.40 -17.86
N ASP A 36 -6.90 5.63 -17.48
CA ASP A 36 -7.10 5.25 -16.09
C ASP A 36 -5.71 4.88 -15.56
N PRO A 37 -5.22 5.48 -14.45
CA PRO A 37 -4.02 4.97 -13.86
C PRO A 37 -4.32 3.51 -13.55
N ALA A 38 -3.61 2.59 -14.22
CA ALA A 38 -3.54 1.20 -13.82
C ALA A 38 -3.37 1.20 -12.29
N PRO A 39 -4.06 0.32 -11.54
CA PRO A 39 -3.94 0.32 -10.09
C PRO A 39 -2.45 0.31 -9.78
N THR A 40 -1.96 1.40 -9.20
CA THR A 40 -0.56 1.53 -8.81
C THR A 40 -0.39 0.50 -7.70
N SER A 41 0.01 -0.72 -8.08
CA SER A 41 0.50 -1.73 -7.17
C SER A 41 1.76 -1.13 -6.55
N SER A 42 1.58 -0.34 -5.50
CA SER A 42 2.69 0.19 -4.73
C SER A 42 3.46 -1.02 -4.27
N THR A 43 4.69 -1.15 -4.76
CA THR A 43 5.53 -2.26 -4.37
C THR A 43 6.07 -1.97 -2.98
N VAL A 44 6.34 -3.02 -2.20
CA VAL A 44 6.94 -2.82 -0.87
C VAL A 44 8.30 -2.11 -0.94
N ASP A 45 8.99 -2.18 -2.08
CA ASP A 45 10.22 -1.42 -2.35
C ASP A 45 9.98 0.10 -2.42
N GLU A 46 8.81 0.55 -2.88
CA GLU A 46 8.42 1.97 -2.93
C GLU A 46 7.82 2.49 -1.60
N ALA A 47 7.41 1.56 -0.72
CA ALA A 47 6.79 1.80 0.58
C ALA A 47 7.81 2.29 1.65
N GLN A 48 8.48 3.41 1.43
CA GLN A 48 9.39 4.01 2.40
C GLN A 48 9.07 5.50 2.64
N ALA A 49 8.25 5.77 3.67
CA ALA A 49 8.47 6.83 4.68
C ALA A 49 7.18 7.34 5.35
N THR A 50 5.98 7.08 4.84
CA THR A 50 4.75 7.64 5.44
C THR A 50 3.53 6.81 5.07
N LEU A 51 3.42 5.60 5.60
CA LEU A 51 2.21 4.81 5.40
C LEU A 51 1.32 4.95 6.62
N GLN A 52 0.19 5.63 6.43
CA GLN A 52 -0.93 5.53 7.37
C GLN A 52 -1.36 4.05 7.40
N GLY A 53 -1.61 3.51 8.59
CA GLY A 53 -2.01 2.11 8.75
C GLY A 53 -3.19 1.73 7.86
N GLY A 54 -3.25 0.46 7.45
CA GLY A 54 -4.31 -0.13 6.64
C GLY A 54 -4.06 -0.20 5.12
N GLN A 55 -2.89 0.22 4.64
CA GLN A 55 -2.55 0.07 3.21
C GLN A 55 -1.99 -1.32 2.91
N ILE A 56 -2.59 -2.01 1.93
CA ILE A 56 -2.17 -3.32 1.46
C ILE A 56 -1.18 -3.17 0.29
N PHE A 57 -0.15 -4.01 0.31
CA PHE A 57 0.91 -4.08 -0.67
C PHE A 57 1.03 -5.50 -1.20
N GLU A 58 1.58 -5.62 -2.41
CA GLU A 58 2.04 -6.88 -2.97
C GLU A 58 3.57 -6.89 -3.01
N ALA A 59 4.13 -8.02 -2.59
CA ALA A 59 5.57 -8.28 -2.62
C ALA A 59 5.83 -9.66 -3.19
N GLU A 60 6.64 -9.72 -4.24
CA GLU A 60 7.17 -10.97 -4.76
C GLU A 60 8.59 -11.18 -4.25
N GLY A 61 8.91 -12.40 -3.83
CA GLY A 61 10.25 -12.74 -3.39
C GLY A 61 10.49 -14.22 -3.25
N THR A 62 11.68 -14.54 -2.72
CA THR A 62 12.11 -15.91 -2.42
C THR A 62 12.14 -16.11 -0.91
N VAL A 63 11.65 -17.24 -0.42
CA VAL A 63 11.74 -17.62 1.00
C VAL A 63 13.22 -17.84 1.35
N ASP A 64 13.81 -16.90 2.08
CA ASP A 64 15.20 -17.02 2.56
C ASP A 64 15.28 -17.94 3.79
N ARG A 65 14.30 -17.82 4.69
CA ARG A 65 14.33 -18.58 5.94
C ARG A 65 12.92 -18.85 6.44
N LEU A 66 12.67 -20.09 6.85
CA LEU A 66 11.51 -20.45 7.67
C LEU A 66 11.87 -20.23 9.13
N LEU A 67 10.98 -19.59 9.88
CA LEU A 67 11.10 -19.44 11.33
C LEU A 67 10.12 -20.42 11.98
N ASP A 68 10.31 -20.68 13.28
CA ASP A 68 9.30 -21.40 14.06
C ASP A 68 7.99 -20.62 14.00
N ASP A 69 6.88 -21.37 13.95
CA ASP A 69 5.56 -20.78 14.07
C ASP A 69 5.49 -20.04 15.43
N ASP A 70 4.83 -18.89 15.44
CA ASP A 70 4.53 -18.17 16.66
C ASP A 70 3.21 -18.69 17.21
N ASP A 71 3.26 -19.31 18.39
CA ASP A 71 2.09 -19.89 19.05
C ASP A 71 1.57 -19.02 20.21
N GLU A 72 2.11 -17.80 20.40
CA GLU A 72 1.65 -16.88 21.43
C GLU A 72 0.44 -16.05 20.93
N GLY A 73 -0.75 -16.34 21.49
CA GLY A 73 -1.98 -15.67 21.08
C GLY A 73 -2.57 -16.27 19.81
N SER A 74 -2.82 -15.46 18.78
CA SER A 74 -3.17 -15.98 17.46
C SER A 74 -1.94 -16.58 16.81
N ARG A 75 -2.06 -17.78 16.27
CA ARG A 75 -0.92 -18.50 15.70
C ARG A 75 -0.50 -17.91 14.37
N HIS A 76 0.81 -17.76 14.17
CA HIS A 76 1.36 -17.25 12.92
C HIS A 76 2.46 -18.15 12.37
N GLN A 77 2.34 -18.54 11.10
CA GLN A 77 3.50 -18.99 10.34
C GLN A 77 4.39 -17.79 10.03
N ARG A 78 5.69 -17.91 10.31
CA ARG A 78 6.66 -16.83 10.08
C ARG A 78 7.76 -17.26 9.13
N PHE A 79 8.13 -16.37 8.21
CA PHE A 79 9.28 -16.58 7.35
C PHE A 79 9.88 -15.26 6.88
N ILE A 80 11.15 -15.31 6.47
CA ILE A 80 11.87 -14.19 5.88
C ILE A 80 11.75 -14.29 4.36
N LEU A 81 11.13 -13.28 3.76
CA LEU A 81 11.05 -13.10 2.32
C LEU A 81 12.18 -12.20 1.85
N ARG A 82 12.97 -12.64 0.87
CA ARG A 82 13.95 -11.80 0.18
C ARG A 82 13.38 -11.30 -1.13
N LEU A 83 13.33 -9.98 -1.28
CA LEU A 83 12.90 -9.32 -2.51
C LEU A 83 14.03 -9.34 -3.55
N ALA A 84 13.69 -9.05 -4.81
CA ALA A 84 14.66 -8.91 -5.89
C ALA A 84 15.69 -7.80 -5.62
N SER A 85 15.31 -6.76 -4.87
CA SER A 85 16.20 -5.68 -4.40
C SER A 85 17.26 -6.14 -3.40
N GLY A 86 17.17 -7.38 -2.88
CA GLY A 86 18.03 -7.91 -1.83
C GLY A 86 17.56 -7.57 -0.41
N ARG A 87 16.58 -6.67 -0.27
CA ARG A 87 15.90 -6.37 0.99
C ARG A 87 15.15 -7.60 1.51
N THR A 88 15.09 -7.73 2.83
CA THR A 88 14.35 -8.80 3.50
C THR A 88 13.17 -8.24 4.29
N LEU A 89 12.08 -8.99 4.32
CA LEU A 89 10.87 -8.70 5.09
C LEU A 89 10.50 -9.90 5.95
N LEU A 90 9.99 -9.65 7.15
CA LEU A 90 9.27 -10.68 7.90
C LEU A 90 7.86 -10.81 7.30
N VAL A 91 7.39 -12.03 7.09
CA VAL A 91 5.98 -12.31 6.81
C VAL A 91 5.39 -13.04 8.01
N ALA A 92 4.27 -12.54 8.53
CA ALA A 92 3.50 -13.15 9.61
C ALA A 92 2.11 -13.52 9.09
N HIS A 93 1.90 -14.82 8.84
CA HIS A 93 0.67 -15.36 8.27
C HIS A 93 -0.16 -16.03 9.35
N ASN A 94 -1.31 -15.46 9.68
CA ASN A 94 -2.18 -15.98 10.74
C ASN A 94 -2.79 -17.33 10.30
N ILE A 95 -2.33 -18.42 10.92
CA ILE A 95 -2.73 -19.79 10.57
C ILE A 95 -3.97 -20.28 11.33
N ASP A 96 -4.56 -19.43 12.18
CA ASP A 96 -5.90 -19.66 12.71
C ASP A 96 -6.98 -19.19 11.75
N LEU A 97 -6.67 -18.22 10.88
CA LEU A 97 -7.61 -17.64 9.92
C LEU A 97 -7.46 -18.21 8.51
N ALA A 98 -6.24 -18.63 8.14
CA ALA A 98 -5.93 -19.19 6.84
C ALA A 98 -5.10 -20.49 6.97
N PRO A 99 -5.12 -21.40 5.98
CA PRO A 99 -4.29 -22.60 6.04
C PRO A 99 -2.79 -22.29 5.97
N ARG A 100 -1.99 -22.92 6.85
CA ARG A 100 -0.52 -22.86 6.79
C ARG A 100 0.00 -23.19 5.39
N VAL A 101 0.91 -22.37 4.88
CA VAL A 101 1.48 -22.53 3.54
C VAL A 101 2.62 -23.56 3.61
N PRO A 102 2.63 -24.60 2.76
CA PRO A 102 3.65 -25.65 2.76
C PRO A 102 4.96 -25.17 2.08
N LEU A 103 5.59 -24.15 2.66
CA LEU A 103 6.78 -23.50 2.13
C LEU A 103 8.06 -24.25 2.47
N SER A 104 9.02 -24.17 1.56
CA SER A 104 10.42 -24.54 1.72
C SER A 104 11.33 -23.33 1.48
N ARG A 105 12.54 -23.38 2.03
CA ARG A 105 13.57 -22.39 1.69
C ARG A 105 13.86 -22.45 0.19
N GLY A 106 13.89 -21.29 -0.46
CA GLY A 106 14.11 -21.17 -1.91
C GLY A 106 12.83 -21.08 -2.74
N ASP A 107 11.65 -21.29 -2.14
CA ASP A 107 10.38 -21.13 -2.85
C ASP A 107 10.15 -19.68 -3.24
N ARG A 108 9.63 -19.46 -4.45
CA ARG A 108 9.14 -18.16 -4.90
C ARG A 108 7.68 -18.01 -4.49
N VAL A 109 7.36 -16.87 -3.88
CA VAL A 109 6.01 -16.55 -3.42
C VAL A 109 5.67 -15.11 -3.73
N THR A 110 4.38 -14.86 -3.91
CA THR A 110 3.79 -13.51 -3.91
C THR A 110 2.95 -13.37 -2.65
N VAL A 111 3.17 -12.28 -1.93
CA VAL A 111 2.48 -11.99 -0.67
C VAL A 111 1.71 -10.70 -0.85
N ARG A 112 0.42 -10.73 -0.53
CA ARG A 112 -0.42 -9.55 -0.42
C ARG A 112 -0.80 -9.35 1.05
N GLY A 113 -0.52 -8.18 1.61
CA GLY A 113 -0.83 -7.88 3.00
C GLY A 113 -0.49 -6.44 3.37
N GLU A 114 -0.80 -6.06 4.60
CA GLU A 114 -0.40 -4.77 5.13
C GLU A 114 1.10 -4.77 5.43
N TYR A 115 1.79 -3.69 5.07
CA TYR A 115 3.20 -3.51 5.41
C TYR A 115 3.35 -2.53 6.57
N ALA A 116 4.03 -2.97 7.63
CA ALA A 116 4.41 -2.13 8.75
C ALA A 116 5.94 -2.02 8.83
N SER A 117 6.46 -0.79 8.83
CA SER A 117 7.90 -0.54 8.96
C SER A 117 8.38 -0.75 10.39
N ASN A 118 9.59 -1.27 10.56
CA ASN A 118 10.28 -1.38 11.84
C ASN A 118 11.81 -1.27 11.64
N ALA A 119 12.56 -1.23 12.75
CA ALA A 119 14.01 -1.11 12.72
C ALA A 119 14.73 -2.31 12.04
N GLN A 120 14.02 -3.42 11.82
CA GLN A 120 14.52 -4.65 11.22
C GLN A 120 14.14 -4.82 9.73
N GLY A 121 13.58 -3.79 9.09
CA GLY A 121 13.25 -3.81 7.65
C GLY A 121 11.77 -3.99 7.31
N GLY A 122 10.93 -4.21 8.32
CA GLY A 122 9.48 -4.25 8.23
C GLY A 122 8.86 -5.65 8.18
N VAL A 123 7.55 -5.69 8.40
CA VAL A 123 6.72 -6.91 8.44
C VAL A 123 5.55 -6.77 7.47
N ILE A 124 5.21 -7.87 6.80
CA ILE A 124 3.92 -8.03 6.13
C ILE A 124 3.02 -8.90 7.00
N HIS A 125 1.85 -8.37 7.34
CA HIS A 125 0.79 -9.04 8.10
C HIS A 125 -0.56 -8.85 7.39
N TRP A 126 -1.67 -9.30 7.97
CA TRP A 126 -2.97 -9.31 7.28
C TRP A 126 -2.94 -10.06 5.94
N THR A 127 -2.21 -11.17 5.89
CA THR A 127 -2.08 -12.03 4.70
C THR A 127 -3.19 -13.08 4.63
N HIS A 128 -4.39 -12.71 5.06
CA HIS A 128 -5.59 -13.54 5.12
C HIS A 128 -6.84 -12.68 4.87
N HIS A 129 -7.97 -13.32 4.62
CA HIS A 129 -9.26 -12.63 4.59
C HIS A 129 -9.65 -12.14 6.00
N ASP A 130 -10.20 -10.92 6.13
CA ASP A 130 -10.83 -10.48 7.39
C ASP A 130 -12.27 -11.01 7.45
N PRO A 131 -12.61 -11.97 8.34
CA PRO A 131 -13.94 -12.55 8.40
C PRO A 131 -15.07 -11.54 8.68
N ALA A 132 -14.72 -10.39 9.28
CA ALA A 132 -15.68 -9.33 9.57
C ALA A 132 -15.73 -8.23 8.49
N GLY A 133 -14.85 -8.29 7.49
CA GLY A 133 -14.81 -7.34 6.37
C GLY A 133 -14.55 -5.89 6.77
N ARG A 134 -13.90 -5.63 7.91
CA ARG A 134 -13.57 -4.28 8.40
C ARG A 134 -12.20 -3.80 7.92
N HIS A 135 -11.33 -4.74 7.57
CA HIS A 135 -10.00 -4.47 7.07
C HIS A 135 -9.82 -5.10 5.68
N PRO A 136 -9.10 -4.45 4.75
CA PRO A 136 -8.66 -5.11 3.53
C PRO A 136 -7.87 -6.38 3.89
N GLY A 137 -8.32 -7.52 3.36
CA GLY A 137 -7.61 -8.79 3.53
C GLY A 137 -6.38 -8.89 2.62
N GLY A 138 -5.66 -9.99 2.75
CA GLY A 138 -4.49 -10.33 1.97
C GLY A 138 -4.41 -11.84 1.73
N TRP A 139 -3.30 -12.29 1.17
CA TRP A 139 -3.10 -13.70 0.82
C TRP A 139 -1.62 -14.01 0.58
N ILE A 140 -1.28 -15.30 0.57
CA ILE A 140 0.00 -15.79 0.07
C ILE A 140 -0.26 -16.68 -1.14
N GLU A 141 0.49 -16.49 -2.22
CA GLU A 141 0.46 -17.35 -3.40
C GLU A 141 1.80 -18.08 -3.53
N ALA A 142 1.73 -19.41 -3.55
CA ALA A 142 2.88 -20.30 -3.64
C ALA A 142 2.54 -21.49 -4.55
N GLY A 143 3.40 -21.78 -5.53
CA GLY A 143 3.20 -22.90 -6.47
C GLY A 143 1.88 -22.83 -7.25
N GLY A 144 1.40 -21.63 -7.56
CA GLY A 144 0.13 -21.40 -8.27
C GLY A 144 -1.13 -21.61 -7.40
N LYS A 145 -0.99 -21.77 -6.09
CA LYS A 145 -2.10 -21.83 -5.14
C LYS A 145 -2.08 -20.64 -4.19
N ARG A 146 -3.26 -20.07 -3.97
CA ARG A 146 -3.51 -18.99 -3.01
C ARG A 146 -3.98 -19.54 -1.65
N TYR A 147 -3.54 -18.89 -0.58
CA TYR A 147 -3.84 -19.18 0.82
C TYR A 147 -4.31 -17.87 1.48
N GLU A 148 -5.54 -17.84 2.00
CA GLU A 148 -6.17 -16.68 2.64
C GLU A 148 -7.26 -17.08 3.66
#